data_AF-A0AAX3ELT5-F1
#
_entry.id   AF-A0AAX3ELT5-F1
#
_cell.length_a   1.000
_cell.length_b   1.000
_cell.length_c   1.000
_cell.angle_alpha   90.00
_cell.angle_beta   90.00
_cell.angle_gamma   90.00
#
_symmetry.space_group_name_H-M   'P 1'
#
loop_
_entity.id
_entity.type
_entity.pdbx_description
1 polymer ?
#
loop_
_entity_poly.entity_id
_entity_poly.type
_entity_poly.pdbx_seq_one_letter_code
_entity_poly.pdbx_strand_id
1 'polypeptide(L)' 'MNTKKIVSAIGMILLAAGIFKASILGYYPREVPIVISILVAGLVCFVVGRKLPTSRP' A
#
# COMPACT_ATOMS: atom_id res chain seq x y z
N MET A 1 11.51 -17.23 -5.96
CA MET A 1 10.66 -16.49 -4.99
C MET A 1 9.61 -15.71 -5.76
N ASN A 2 8.32 -16.00 -5.52
CA ASN A 2 7.21 -15.49 -6.33
C ASN A 2 7.09 -13.96 -6.24
N THR A 3 7.33 -13.27 -7.36
CA THR A 3 7.17 -11.81 -7.55
C THR A 3 5.83 -11.30 -7.02
N LYS A 4 4.78 -12.11 -7.14
CA LYS A 4 3.46 -11.85 -6.56
C LYS A 4 3.48 -11.62 -5.03
N LYS A 5 4.23 -12.44 -4.29
CA LYS A 5 4.36 -12.29 -2.83
C LYS A 5 5.07 -10.99 -2.48
N ILE A 6 6.10 -10.61 -3.25
CA ILE A 6 6.87 -9.39 -3.03
C ILE A 6 5.99 -8.15 -3.27
N VAL A 7 5.30 -8.08 -4.42
CA VAL A 7 4.41 -6.95 -4.75
C VAL A 7 3.27 -6.83 -3.74
N SER A 8 2.67 -7.96 -3.34
CA SER A 8 1.61 -7.95 -2.33
C SER A 8 2.11 -7.53 -0.95
N ALA A 9 3.34 -7.90 -0.58
CA ALA A 9 3.95 -7.48 0.69
C ALA A 9 4.29 -5.98 0.68
N ILE A 10 4.82 -5.46 -0.42
CA ILE A 10 5.10 -4.04 -0.61
C ILE A 10 3.81 -3.21 -0.48
N GLY A 11 2.72 -3.64 -1.14
CA GLY A 11 1.42 -2.98 -1.02
C GLY A 11 0.88 -2.96 0.42
N MET A 12 1.02 -4.07 1.15
CA MET A 12 0.65 -4.16 2.57
C MET A 12 1.48 -3.23 3.47
N ILE A 13 2.80 -3.13 3.23
CA ILE A 13 3.70 -2.25 4.00
C ILE A 13 3.34 -0.78 3.75
N LEU A 14 3.07 -0.39 2.50
CA LEU A 14 2.65 0.97 2.15
C LEU A 14 1.31 1.35 2.79
N LEU A 15 0.33 0.45 2.79
CA LEU A 15 -0.95 0.64 3.46
C LEU A 15 -0.76 0.81 4.97
N ALA A 16 0.03 -0.06 5.60
CA ALA A 16 0.32 0.03 7.03
C ALA A 16 1.05 1.34 7.39
N ALA A 17 2.03 1.77 6.59
CA ALA A 17 2.74 3.03 6.78
C ALA A 17 1.81 4.25 6.61
N GLY A 18 0.91 4.22 5.62
CA GLY A 18 -0.09 5.28 5.42
C GLY A 18 -1.06 5.40 6.59
N ILE A 19 -1.59 4.28 7.10
CA ILE A 19 -2.48 4.24 8.26
C ILE A 19 -1.75 4.69 9.54
N PHE A 20 -0.51 4.22 9.73
CA PHE A 20 0.32 4.61 10.87
C PHE A 20 0.61 6.12 10.87
N LYS A 21 0.96 6.69 9.70
CA LYS A 21 1.15 8.13 9.53
C LYS A 21 -0.14 8.89 9.82
N ALA A 22 -1.27 8.42 9.31
CA ALA A 22 -2.59 9.02 9.55
C ALA A 22 -2.97 9.01 11.05
N SER A 23 -2.62 7.94 11.76
CA SER A 23 -2.91 7.76 13.18
C SER A 23 -2.02 8.62 14.08
N ILE A 24 -0.72 8.76 13.75
CA ILE A 24 0.25 9.49 14.59
C ILE A 24 0.18 10.99 14.41
N LEU A 25 0.14 11.49 13.17
CA LEU A 25 0.18 12.94 12.94
C LEU A 25 -1.16 13.59 13.24
N GLY A 26 -2.25 12.83 13.35
CA GLY A 26 -3.59 13.39 13.47
C GLY A 26 -3.98 14.12 12.18
N TYR A 27 -5.26 14.50 12.08
CA TYR A 27 -5.81 15.13 10.88
C TYR A 27 -5.30 16.58 10.71
N TYR A 28 -4.04 16.75 10.28
CA TYR A 28 -3.55 18.02 9.78
C TYR A 28 -3.99 18.18 8.32
N PRO A 29 -4.82 19.18 7.97
CA PRO A 29 -5.38 19.35 6.63
C PRO A 29 -4.31 19.49 5.53
N ARG A 30 -3.09 19.91 5.88
CA ARG A 30 -1.95 19.97 4.94
C ARG A 30 -1.34 18.61 4.59
N GLU A 31 -1.45 17.60 5.45
CA GLU A 31 -0.85 16.29 5.23
C GLU A 31 -1.83 15.23 4.71
N VAL A 32 -3.13 15.48 4.86
CA VAL A 32 -4.23 14.67 4.30
C VAL A 32 -3.98 14.26 2.83
N PRO A 33 -3.62 15.16 1.89
CA PRO A 33 -3.41 14.74 0.50
C PRO A 33 -2.25 13.75 0.33
N ILE A 34 -1.20 13.86 1.16
CA ILE A 34 -0.04 12.95 1.13
C ILE A 34 -0.46 11.56 1.64
N VAL A 35 -1.19 11.53 2.76
CA VAL A 35 -1.71 10.29 3.35
C VAL A 35 -2.65 9.57 2.37
N ILE A 36 -3.57 10.30 1.74
CA ILE A 36 -4.48 9.74 0.73
C ILE A 36 -3.69 9.19 -0.45
N SER A 37 -2.67 9.90 -0.93
CA SER A 37 -1.83 9.43 -2.05
C SER A 37 -1.10 8.13 -1.72
N ILE A 38 -0.58 7.99 -0.49
CA ILE A 38 0.08 6.77 -0.01
C ILE A 38 -0.91 5.61 0.08
N LEU A 39 -2.11 5.85 0.61
CA LEU A 39 -3.17 4.83 0.72
C LEU A 39 -3.63 4.36 -0.66
N VAL A 40 -3.83 5.29 -1.61
CA VAL A 40 -4.23 4.97 -2.99
C VAL A 40 -3.12 4.18 -3.69
N ALA A 41 -1.86 4.61 -3.57
CA ALA A 41 -0.72 3.88 -4.15
C ALA A 41 -0.59 2.46 -3.58
N GLY A 42 -0.73 2.30 -2.25
CA GLY A 42 -0.72 1.01 -1.59
C GLY A 42 -1.87 0.11 -2.04
N LEU A 43 -3.09 0.65 -2.15
CA LEU A 43 -4.27 -0.06 -2.65
C LEU A 43 -4.09 -0.53 -4.09
N VAL A 44 -3.61 0.35 -4.98
CA VAL A 44 -3.33 0.00 -6.39
C VAL A 44 -2.29 -1.10 -6.46
N CYS A 45 -1.20 -0.99 -5.71
CA CYS A 45 -0.13 -1.99 -5.68
C CYS A 45 -0.64 -3.34 -5.15
N PHE A 46 -1.53 -3.33 -4.15
CA PHE A 46 -2.19 -4.53 -3.63
C PHE A 46 -3.13 -5.17 -4.65
N VAL A 47 -3.97 -4.38 -5.33
CA VAL A 47 -4.91 -4.87 -6.35
C VAL A 47 -4.17 -5.45 -7.55
N VAL A 48 -3.13 -4.75 -8.04
CA VAL A 48 -2.24 -5.23 -9.10
C VAL A 48 -1.51 -6.50 -8.65
N GLY A 49 -1.00 -6.52 -7.42
CA GLY A 49 -0.39 -7.69 -6.78
C GLY A 49 -1.32 -8.91 -6.74
N ARG A 50 -2.60 -8.73 -6.45
CA ARG A 50 -3.59 -9.82 -6.46
C ARG A 50 -3.93 -10.29 -7.88
N LYS A 51 -4.04 -9.37 -8.82
CA LYS A 51 -4.34 -9.67 -10.24
C LYS A 51 -3.15 -10.25 -10.99
N LEU A 52 -1.91 -10.08 -10.52
CA LEU A 52 -0.75 -10.72 -11.11
C LEU A 52 -0.94 -12.25 -11.07
N PRO A 53 -0.83 -12.93 -12.23
CA PRO A 53 -0.89 -14.38 -12.27
C PRO A 53 0.21 -14.92 -11.37
N THR A 54 -0.18 -15.81 -10.46
CA THR A 54 0.81 -16.58 -9.70
C THR A 54 1.52 -17.44 -10.73
N SER A 55 2.75 -17.06 -11.10
CA SER A 55 3.66 -17.97 -11.79
C SER A 55 3.64 -19.26 -10.97
N ARG A 56 3.14 -20.35 -11.57
CA ARG A 56 3.11 -21.65 -10.93
C ARG A 56 4.53 -22.00 -10.43
N PRO A 57 4.62 -22.78 -9.33
CA PRO A 57 5.90 -23.30 -8.83
C PRO A 57 6.68 -24.03 -9.93
#